data_AF-A0A258VCF8-F1
#
_entry.id   AF-A0A258VCF8-F1
#
_cell.length_a   1.000
_cell.length_b   1.000
_cell.length_c   1.000
_cell.angle_alpha   90.00
_cell.angle_beta   90.00
_cell.angle_gamma   90.00
#
_symmetry.space_group_name_H-M   'P 1'
#
loop_
_entity.id
_entity.type
_entity.pdbx_description
1 polymer ?
#
loop_
_entity_poly.entity_id
_entity_poly.type
_entity_poly.pdbx_seq_one_letter_code
_entity_poly.pdbx_strand_id
1 'polypeptide(L)' 'MACDLCAGIAATEVLKILLNRGTVLCAPNSIVFDAYHNQIFKSNIWFGNRNPIQKFKLAIARRMLKN' A
#
# COMPACT_ATOMS: atom_id res chain seq x y z
N MET A 1 18.28 -0.97 -0.61
CA MET A 1 17.45 -1.25 0.59
C MET A 1 15.95 -1.13 0.31
N ALA A 2 15.40 0.03 -0.08
CA ALA A 2 13.95 0.14 -0.34
C ALA A 2 13.45 -0.82 -1.45
N CYS A 3 14.21 -0.96 -2.54
CA CYS A 3 13.87 -1.88 -3.64
C CYS A 3 13.93 -3.36 -3.23
N ASP A 4 14.97 -3.75 -2.49
CA ASP A 4 15.16 -5.14 -2.02
C ASP A 4 14.04 -5.55 -1.07
N LEU A 5 13.63 -4.64 -0.19
CA LEU A 5 12.55 -4.86 0.75
C LEU A 5 11.20 -4.98 0.03
N CYS A 6 10.94 -4.13 -0.97
CA CYS A 6 9.76 -4.26 -1.83
C CYS A 6 9.75 -5.60 -2.57
N ALA A 7 10.89 -6.01 -3.14
CA ALA A 7 11.03 -7.29 -3.82
C ALA A 7 10.77 -8.48 -2.90
N GLY A 8 11.27 -8.44 -1.66
CA GLY A 8 11.02 -9.48 -0.66
C GLY A 8 9.54 -9.58 -0.26
N ILE A 9 8.86 -8.45 -0.03
CA ILE A 9 7.43 -8.43 0.29
C ILE A 9 6.61 -8.95 -0.91
N ALA A 10 6.91 -8.50 -2.12
CA ALA A 10 6.21 -8.95 -3.31
C ALA A 10 6.39 -10.45 -3.58
N ALA A 11 7.63 -10.95 -3.49
CA ALA A 11 7.93 -12.37 -3.70
C ALA A 11 7.25 -13.26 -2.64
N THR A 12 7.18 -12.81 -1.38
CA THR A 12 6.52 -13.57 -0.32
C THR A 12 5.00 -13.60 -0.48
N GLU A 13 4.36 -12.50 -0.91
CA GLU A 13 2.93 -12.51 -1.26
C GLU A 13 2.66 -13.44 -2.46
N VAL A 14 3.53 -13.46 -3.48
CA VAL A 14 3.43 -14.43 -4.59
C VAL A 14 3.53 -15.87 -4.09
N LEU A 15 4.48 -16.17 -3.20
CA LEU A 15 4.60 -17.52 -2.61
C LEU A 15 3.36 -17.92 -1.81
N LYS A 16 2.73 -16.99 -1.08
CA LYS A 16 1.45 -17.25 -0.39
C LYS A 16 0.35 -17.65 -1.36
N ILE A 17 0.26 -16.97 -2.50
CA ILE A 17 -0.71 -17.30 -3.57
C ILE A 17 -0.40 -18.69 -4.15
N LEU A 18 0.86 -18.94 -4.54
CA LEU A 18 1.27 -20.20 -5.18
C LEU A 18 1.09 -21.42 -4.28
N LEU A 19 1.38 -21.27 -2.99
CA LEU A 19 1.28 -22.34 -2.00
C LEU A 19 -0.08 -22.39 -1.30
N ASN A 20 -1.02 -21.52 -1.68
CA ASN A 20 -2.32 -21.34 -1.02
C ASN A 20 -2.19 -21.21 0.52
N ARG A 21 -1.21 -20.43 0.97
CA ARG A 21 -0.81 -20.34 2.39
C ARG A 21 -1.02 -18.94 2.94
N GLY A 22 -1.85 -18.85 3.98
CA GLY A 22 -2.07 -17.61 4.73
C GLY A 22 -2.96 -16.61 3.99
N THR A 23 -3.15 -15.44 4.60
CA THR A 23 -3.96 -14.37 4.01
C THR A 23 -3.12 -13.51 3.07
N VAL A 24 -3.63 -13.34 1.86
CA VAL A 24 -3.08 -12.42 0.84
C VAL A 24 -3.91 -11.14 0.87
N LEU A 25 -3.24 -10.00 1.01
CA LEU A 25 -3.92 -8.71 1.02
C LEU A 25 -4.13 -8.24 -0.41
N CYS A 26 -5.35 -8.48 -0.90
CA CYS A 26 -5.77 -8.06 -2.23
C CYS A 26 -6.31 -6.61 -2.24
N ALA A 27 -6.27 -6.00 -3.42
CA ALA A 27 -6.96 -4.73 -3.68
C ALA A 27 -8.44 -4.83 -3.23
N PRO A 28 -9.02 -3.79 -2.61
CA PRO A 28 -8.58 -2.40 -2.49
C PRO A 28 -7.67 -2.10 -1.28
N ASN A 29 -7.23 -3.13 -0.55
CA ASN A 29 -6.30 -2.95 0.57
C ASN A 29 -4.87 -2.84 0.02
N SER A 30 -4.08 -1.97 0.64
CA SER A 30 -2.65 -1.83 0.38
C SER A 30 -1.88 -1.86 1.70
N ILE A 31 -0.64 -2.32 1.63
CA ILE A 31 0.28 -2.36 2.75
C ILE A 31 1.45 -1.45 2.41
N VAL A 32 1.84 -0.62 3.35
CA VAL A 32 3.06 0.19 3.28
C VAL A 32 3.91 -0.16 4.49
N PHE A 33 5.13 -0.61 4.23
CA PHE A 33 6.12 -0.91 5.25
C PHE A 33 7.14 0.23 5.30
N ASP A 34 7.24 0.90 6.44
CA ASP A 34 8.31 1.85 6.72
C ASP A 34 9.41 1.13 7.51
N ALA A 35 10.51 0.83 6.83
CA ALA A 35 11.65 0.12 7.41
C ALA A 35 12.47 0.98 8.38
N TYR A 36 12.44 2.31 8.25
CA TYR A 36 13.21 3.20 9.12
C TYR A 36 12.59 3.26 10.51
N HIS A 37 11.26 3.34 10.58
CA HIS A 37 10.51 3.32 11.84
C HIS A 37 10.01 1.93 12.25
N ASN A 38 10.25 0.90 11.43
CA ASN A 38 9.72 -0.46 11.61
C ASN A 38 8.19 -0.47 11.81
N GLN A 39 7.46 0.31 11.01
CA GLN A 39 6.01 0.45 11.09
C GLN A 39 5.32 -0.12 9.86
N ILE A 40 4.16 -0.76 10.07
CA ILE A 40 3.34 -1.32 9.01
C ILE A 40 2.00 -0.61 8.98
N PHE A 41 1.70 0.04 7.86
CA PHE A 41 0.44 0.69 7.63
C PHE A 41 -0.39 -0.11 6.63
N LYS A 42 -1.61 -0.47 7.03
CA LYS A 42 -2.60 -1.03 6.12
C LYS A 42 -3.59 0.06 5.76
N SER A 43 -3.72 0.36 4.48
CA SER A 43 -4.68 1.34 3.99
C SER A 43 -5.73 0.65 3.13
N ASN A 44 -6.98 1.08 3.23
CA ASN A 44 -8.05 0.60 2.39
C ASN A 44 -8.69 1.79 1.68
N ILE A 45 -8.70 1.74 0.35
CA ILE A 45 -9.36 2.75 -0.48
C ILE A 45 -10.74 2.21 -0.87
N TRP A 46 -11.70 2.36 0.05
CA TRP A 46 -13.11 2.08 -0.25
C TRP A 46 -13.55 2.90 -1.47
N PHE A 47 -14.17 2.24 -2.46
CA PHE A 47 -14.57 2.78 -3.77
C PHE A 47 -13.42 3.25 -4.70
N GLY A 48 -12.18 2.89 -4.38
CA GLY A 48 -11.01 3.20 -5.21
C GLY A 48 -10.81 4.69 -5.46
N ASN A 49 -10.18 5.04 -6.59
CA ASN A 49 -9.89 6.43 -6.94
C ASN A 49 -11.15 7.28 -7.25
N ARG A 50 -12.34 6.65 -7.32
CA ARG A 50 -13.61 7.37 -7.51
C ARG A 50 -14.15 7.94 -6.20
N ASN A 51 -13.57 7.57 -5.05
CA ASN A 51 -13.98 8.04 -3.74
C ASN A 51 -13.78 9.57 -3.61
N PRO A 52 -14.83 10.35 -3.26
CA PRO A 52 -14.71 11.80 -3.07
C PRO A 52 -13.70 12.17 -1.97
N ILE A 53 -13.57 11.36 -0.91
CA ILE A 53 -12.58 11.58 0.16
C ILE A 53 -11.15 11.44 -0.39
N GLN A 54 -10.92 10.45 -1.26
CA GLN A 54 -9.61 10.25 -1.88
C GLN A 54 -9.24 11.43 -2.81
N LYS A 55 -10.21 11.92 -3.58
CA LYS A 55 -10.02 13.12 -4.42
C LYS A 55 -9.70 14.35 -3.59
N PHE A 56 -10.36 14.53 -2.44
CA PHE A 56 -10.08 15.64 -1.52
C PHE A 56 -8.66 15.54 -0.92
N LYS A 57 -8.26 14.34 -0.45
CA LYS A 57 -6.89 14.08 0.02
C LYS A 57 -5.85 14.41 -1.06
N LEU A 58 -6.08 13.99 -2.30
CA LEU A 58 -5.22 14.29 -3.44
C LEU A 58 -5.16 15.81 -3.73
N ALA A 59 -6.28 16.53 -3.62
CA ALA A 59 -6.30 17.97 -3.81
C ALA A 59 -5.47 18.71 -2.76
N ILE A 60 -5.55 18.30 -1.48
CA ILE A 60 -4.73 18.85 -0.40
C ILE A 60 -3.25 18.55 -0.67
N ALA A 61 -2.90 17.29 -0.94
CA ALA A 61 -1.51 16.89 -1.19
C ALA A 61 -0.88 17.66 -2.36
N ARG A 62 -1.64 17.87 -3.44
CA ARG A 62 -1.21 18.70 -4.58
C ARG A 62 -0.97 20.16 -4.19
N ARG A 63 -1.78 20.71 -3.29
CA ARG A 63 -1.60 22.08 -2.79
C ARG A 63 -0.36 22.19 -1.89
N MET A 64 -0.08 21.18 -1.08
CA MET A 64 1.11 21.13 -0.22
C MET A 64 2.42 21.01 -1.00
N LEU A 65 2.44 20.27 -2.12
CA LEU A 65 3.64 20.10 -2.96
C LEU A 65 3.92 21.27 -3.92
N LYS A 66 2.93 22.14 -4.14
CA LYS A 66 3.06 23.31 -5.03
C LYS A 66 3.56 24.57 -4.30
N ASN A 67 3.49 24.57 -2.96
CA ASN A 67 4.16 25.54 -2.11
C ASN A 67 5.56 25.02 -1.74
#